data_AF-A0A6B2L546-F1
#
_entry.id   AF-A0A6B2L546-F1
#
_cell.length_a   1.000
_cell.length_b   1.000
_cell.length_c   1.000
_cell.angle_alpha   90.00
_cell.angle_beta   90.00
_cell.angle_gamma   90.00
#
_symmetry.space_group_name_H-M   'P 1'
#
loop_
_entity.id
_entity.type
_entity.pdbx_description
1 polymer ?
#
loop_
_entity_poly.entity_id
_entity_poly.type
_entity_poly.pdbx_seq_one_letter_code
_entity_poly.pdbx_strand_id
1 'polypeptide(L)'
;MCIDSTGSMARFWPYVLHNVEEISTRLVNFKVAHKFQNLNMKVRYAIILYKDFGDPAEVMNFCEISDPSKLLQRLQSIQPTGGDDVPEDLFGALESVLDLGWNHHNNSVKFLILFTDAPAHGKNYNSCPDDKFPDKKAPLEVFKKFNEMKLEFLFCTFDNVQTKETIISFSSPNHYANMKTVLLTRTPPRPQHFIFVLDQSSSMKGERWEYLKRAYKSFILQRQKDQGLKDRVTVITFTTTPIVVREYIPLSSALDIPLEQPSASWSPFGGTKFDPAINRIEPIIAKTIDTHLPVMIFMSDGGDKSSTSPNILTGYKKSYPTFVYHIIGFGLDTTTEKGRRNTAMLEEMGKEGKYFPSPTNESLLLVFQDIAKENQAFSTSIIEGVIYKSLEDKIVTDYL
;
A
#
# COMPACT_ATOMS: atom_id res chain seq x y z
N MET A 1 7.33 -19.14 -5.23
CA MET A 1 7.44 -17.76 -5.75
C MET A 1 8.62 -17.78 -6.71
N CYS A 2 8.41 -17.39 -7.96
CA CYS A 2 9.48 -17.17 -8.92
C CYS A 2 9.80 -15.68 -8.90
N ILE A 3 11.05 -15.32 -8.69
CA ILE A 3 11.45 -13.92 -8.50
C ILE A 3 12.63 -13.65 -9.44
N ASP A 4 12.43 -12.70 -10.32
CA ASP A 4 13.50 -12.13 -11.12
C ASP A 4 14.55 -11.49 -10.20
N SER A 5 15.79 -11.91 -10.36
CA SER A 5 16.93 -11.48 -9.56
C SER A 5 18.06 -10.89 -10.40
N THR A 6 17.77 -10.40 -11.61
CA THR A 6 18.76 -9.70 -12.45
C THR A 6 19.07 -8.29 -11.97
N GLY A 7 20.08 -7.66 -12.56
CA GLY A 7 20.50 -6.32 -12.16
C GLY A 7 19.40 -5.25 -12.29
N SER A 8 18.50 -5.37 -13.28
CA SER A 8 17.38 -4.44 -13.49
C SER A 8 16.43 -4.38 -12.29
N MET A 9 16.25 -5.53 -11.63
CA MET A 9 15.40 -5.73 -10.46
C MET A 9 15.96 -5.13 -9.17
N ALA A 10 17.23 -4.70 -9.13
CA ALA A 10 17.84 -4.10 -7.94
C ALA A 10 17.02 -2.92 -7.38
N ARG A 11 16.45 -2.10 -8.28
CA ARG A 11 15.57 -0.98 -7.88
C ARG A 11 14.20 -1.42 -7.37
N PHE A 12 13.73 -2.61 -7.75
CA PHE A 12 12.43 -3.18 -7.36
C PHE A 12 12.54 -4.16 -6.20
N TRP A 13 13.75 -4.54 -5.78
CA TRP A 13 13.97 -5.51 -4.71
C TRP A 13 13.28 -5.17 -3.39
N PRO A 14 13.32 -3.92 -2.88
CA PRO A 14 12.60 -3.56 -1.65
C PRO A 14 11.09 -3.84 -1.72
N TYR A 15 10.52 -3.80 -2.92
CA TYR A 15 9.09 -3.99 -3.18
C TYR A 15 8.74 -5.46 -3.23
N VAL A 16 9.61 -6.27 -3.83
CA VAL A 16 9.52 -7.72 -3.76
C VAL A 16 9.54 -8.16 -2.29
N LEU A 17 10.53 -7.68 -1.52
CA LEU A 17 10.64 -7.98 -0.08
C LEU A 17 9.37 -7.61 0.68
N HIS A 18 8.83 -6.41 0.46
CA HIS A 18 7.61 -5.95 1.10
C HIS A 18 6.39 -6.81 0.73
N ASN A 19 6.17 -7.12 -0.54
CA ASN A 19 5.05 -7.96 -0.95
C ASN A 19 5.17 -9.37 -0.39
N VAL A 20 6.37 -9.94 -0.36
CA VAL A 20 6.61 -11.27 0.22
C VAL A 20 6.35 -11.24 1.73
N GLU A 21 6.79 -10.20 2.45
CA GLU A 21 6.53 -10.03 3.88
C GLU A 21 5.02 -9.97 4.16
N GLU A 22 4.28 -9.15 3.43
CA GLU A 22 2.85 -8.97 3.59
C GLU A 22 2.07 -10.28 3.33
N ILE A 23 2.39 -10.99 2.24
CA ILE A 23 1.77 -12.27 1.91
C ILE A 23 2.10 -13.32 2.99
N SER A 24 3.37 -13.39 3.41
CA SER A 24 3.84 -14.48 4.26
C SER A 24 3.52 -14.28 5.74
N THR A 25 3.33 -13.04 6.19
CA THR A 25 3.09 -12.70 7.60
C THR A 25 1.66 -12.23 7.88
N ARG A 26 1.06 -11.38 7.02
CA ARG A 26 -0.22 -10.72 7.31
C ARG A 26 -1.41 -11.48 6.78
N LEU A 27 -1.37 -11.89 5.51
CA LEU A 27 -2.51 -12.53 4.89
C LEU A 27 -2.85 -13.87 5.57
N VAL A 28 -1.83 -14.70 5.76
CA VAL A 28 -1.99 -16.07 6.28
C VAL A 28 -2.28 -16.06 7.79
N ASN A 29 -1.44 -15.38 8.58
CA ASN A 29 -1.52 -15.50 10.03
C ASN A 29 -2.61 -14.64 10.66
N PHE A 30 -2.99 -13.52 10.02
CA PHE A 30 -3.97 -12.60 10.63
C PHE A 30 -5.34 -12.70 9.97
N LYS A 31 -5.46 -12.49 8.64
CA LYS A 31 -6.78 -12.41 7.99
C LYS A 31 -7.49 -13.76 7.92
N VAL A 32 -6.80 -14.80 7.45
CA VAL A 32 -7.40 -16.13 7.25
C VAL A 32 -7.61 -16.85 8.59
N ALA A 33 -6.59 -16.88 9.45
CA ALA A 33 -6.70 -17.53 10.76
C ALA A 33 -7.77 -16.90 11.68
N HIS A 34 -7.97 -15.57 11.63
CA HIS A 34 -9.04 -14.94 12.42
C HIS A 34 -10.44 -15.28 11.93
N LYS A 35 -10.65 -15.41 10.62
CA LYS A 35 -11.97 -15.75 10.06
C LYS A 35 -12.29 -17.24 10.22
N PHE A 36 -11.28 -18.10 10.15
CA PHE A 36 -11.43 -19.55 10.19
C PHE A 36 -10.71 -20.17 11.40
N GLN A 37 -11.10 -19.74 12.61
CA GLN A 37 -10.42 -20.07 13.87
C GLN A 37 -10.33 -21.57 14.19
N ASN A 38 -11.15 -22.41 13.55
CA ASN A 38 -11.22 -23.85 13.77
C ASN A 38 -10.40 -24.68 12.75
N LEU A 39 -9.73 -24.06 11.79
CA LEU A 39 -8.95 -24.75 10.77
C LEU A 39 -7.45 -24.66 11.06
N ASN A 40 -6.79 -25.83 11.17
CA ASN A 40 -5.34 -25.90 11.28
C ASN A 40 -4.69 -25.81 9.88
N MET A 41 -4.47 -24.59 9.40
CA MET A 41 -3.85 -24.34 8.11
C MET A 41 -2.32 -24.37 8.21
N LYS A 42 -1.68 -25.14 7.33
CA LYS A 42 -0.22 -25.14 7.17
C LYS A 42 0.14 -24.44 5.88
N VAL A 43 0.96 -23.41 5.96
CA VAL A 43 1.50 -22.72 4.79
C VAL A 43 2.97 -23.09 4.61
N ARG A 44 3.37 -23.32 3.36
CA ARG A 44 4.73 -23.66 2.95
C ARG A 44 5.15 -22.72 1.83
N TYR A 45 6.42 -22.37 1.79
CA TYR A 45 6.96 -21.46 0.78
C TYR A 45 8.10 -22.15 0.03
N ALA A 46 8.23 -21.84 -1.25
CA ALA A 46 9.37 -22.19 -2.06
C ALA A 46 9.77 -20.94 -2.86
N ILE A 47 11.06 -20.75 -3.09
CA ILE A 47 11.59 -19.64 -3.88
C ILE A 47 12.35 -20.21 -5.07
N ILE A 48 12.13 -19.61 -6.24
CA ILE A 48 12.99 -19.77 -7.41
C ILE A 48 13.49 -18.36 -7.73
N LEU A 49 14.79 -18.11 -7.57
CA LEU A 49 15.45 -16.90 -8.02
C LEU A 49 15.97 -17.18 -9.42
N TYR A 50 15.34 -16.59 -10.43
CA TYR A 50 15.73 -16.77 -11.82
C TYR A 50 16.37 -15.48 -12.36
N LYS A 51 17.04 -15.63 -13.50
CA LYS A 51 17.80 -14.61 -14.20
C LYS A 51 17.75 -14.91 -15.70
N ASP A 52 18.69 -14.36 -16.45
CA ASP A 52 18.92 -14.62 -17.87
C ASP A 52 19.65 -15.95 -18.10
N PHE A 53 19.70 -16.41 -19.34
CA PHE A 53 20.43 -17.58 -19.76
C PHE A 53 21.93 -17.46 -19.47
N GLY A 54 22.49 -18.49 -18.83
CA GLY A 54 23.90 -18.55 -18.47
C GLY A 54 24.21 -18.00 -17.08
N ASP A 55 23.27 -17.29 -16.46
CA ASP A 55 23.32 -16.96 -15.05
C ASP A 55 22.81 -18.14 -14.19
N PRO A 56 23.42 -18.39 -13.01
CA PRO A 56 22.96 -19.46 -12.13
C PRO A 56 21.61 -19.09 -11.47
N ALA A 57 20.59 -19.90 -11.76
CA ALA A 57 19.33 -19.86 -11.01
C ALA A 57 19.50 -20.54 -9.63
N GLU A 58 18.77 -20.04 -8.64
CA GLU A 58 18.73 -20.63 -7.30
C GLU A 58 17.31 -21.14 -6.99
N VAL A 59 17.20 -22.43 -6.67
CA VAL A 59 15.93 -23.07 -6.33
C VAL A 59 15.96 -23.51 -4.86
N MET A 60 15.01 -23.00 -4.09
CA MET A 60 14.81 -23.35 -2.69
C MET A 60 13.46 -24.03 -2.50
N ASN A 61 13.50 -25.27 -2.01
CA ASN A 61 12.32 -26.14 -1.96
C ASN A 61 11.53 -25.97 -0.65
N PHE A 62 10.29 -26.47 -0.61
CA PHE A 62 9.36 -26.34 0.51
C PHE A 62 9.83 -26.98 1.84
N CYS A 63 10.89 -27.79 1.83
CA CYS A 63 11.49 -28.37 3.05
C CYS A 63 12.53 -27.45 3.68
N GLU A 64 13.21 -26.65 2.87
CA GLU A 64 14.21 -25.68 3.31
C GLU A 64 13.53 -24.45 3.94
N ILE A 65 12.35 -24.09 3.40
CA ILE A 65 11.61 -22.90 3.83
C ILE A 65 10.18 -23.27 4.27
N SER A 66 10.00 -23.33 5.60
CA SER A 66 8.68 -23.51 6.24
C SER A 66 8.26 -22.33 7.12
N ASP A 67 9.18 -21.40 7.37
CA ASP A 67 8.99 -20.23 8.23
C ASP A 67 9.12 -18.93 7.40
N PRO A 68 8.09 -18.05 7.40
CA PRO A 68 8.16 -16.72 6.80
C PRO A 68 9.40 -15.91 7.18
N SER A 69 9.91 -16.05 8.41
CA SER A 69 11.07 -15.30 8.88
C SER A 69 12.35 -15.72 8.15
N LYS A 70 12.51 -17.03 7.89
CA LYS A 70 13.64 -17.58 7.11
C LYS A 70 13.55 -17.19 5.65
N LEU A 71 12.33 -17.18 5.09
CA LEU A 71 12.04 -16.70 3.74
C LEU A 71 12.55 -15.27 3.55
N LEU A 72 12.15 -14.36 4.45
CA LEU A 72 12.54 -12.95 4.39
C LEU A 72 14.03 -12.73 4.62
N GLN A 73 14.61 -13.40 5.62
CA GLN A 73 16.05 -13.31 5.89
C GLN A 73 16.87 -13.72 4.66
N ARG A 74 16.45 -14.79 3.97
CA ARG A 74 17.12 -15.22 2.75
C ARG A 74 17.00 -14.17 1.64
N LEU A 75 15.79 -13.69 1.33
CA LEU A 75 15.61 -12.70 0.28
C LEU A 75 16.35 -11.38 0.58
N GLN A 76 16.47 -10.98 1.84
CA GLN A 76 17.26 -9.81 2.26
C GLN A 76 18.76 -9.98 1.99
N SER A 77 19.27 -11.21 1.96
CA SER A 77 20.67 -11.50 1.66
C SER A 77 21.00 -11.51 0.16
N ILE A 78 19.99 -11.51 -0.71
CA ILE A 78 20.16 -11.53 -2.16
C ILE A 78 20.43 -10.10 -2.66
N GLN A 79 21.42 -9.99 -3.52
CA GLN A 79 21.65 -8.80 -4.33
C GLN A 79 21.28 -9.14 -5.78
N PRO A 80 20.28 -8.47 -6.37
CA PRO A 80 19.95 -8.68 -7.77
C PRO A 80 21.09 -8.21 -8.67
N THR A 81 21.57 -9.12 -9.52
CA THR A 81 22.78 -8.96 -10.35
C THR A 81 22.68 -9.87 -11.56
N GLY A 82 23.55 -9.68 -12.56
CA GLY A 82 23.49 -10.44 -13.80
C GLY A 82 22.43 -9.86 -14.76
N GLY A 83 21.99 -10.68 -15.70
CA GLY A 83 21.29 -10.26 -16.91
C GLY A 83 22.26 -9.92 -18.03
N ASP A 84 21.88 -10.22 -19.27
CA ASP A 84 22.68 -9.97 -20.47
C ASP A 84 21.90 -9.11 -21.48
N ASP A 85 20.65 -9.49 -21.79
CA ASP A 85 19.69 -8.67 -22.54
C ASP A 85 18.43 -8.33 -21.73
N VAL A 86 17.44 -7.69 -22.37
CA VAL A 86 16.23 -7.22 -21.67
C VAL A 86 15.29 -8.36 -21.30
N PRO A 87 14.99 -9.35 -22.16
CA PRO A 87 14.19 -10.50 -21.76
C PRO A 87 14.98 -11.44 -20.84
N GLU A 88 14.26 -12.27 -20.07
CA GLU A 88 14.83 -13.15 -19.05
C GLU A 88 14.38 -14.62 -19.25
N ASP A 89 15.06 -15.58 -18.61
CA ASP A 89 14.72 -17.02 -18.66
C ASP A 89 13.52 -17.38 -17.76
N LEU A 90 12.38 -16.75 -18.07
CA LEU A 90 11.09 -17.03 -17.44
C LEU A 90 10.69 -18.50 -17.63
N PHE A 91 11.02 -19.12 -18.76
CA PHE A 91 10.62 -20.50 -19.03
C PHE A 91 11.39 -21.50 -18.17
N GLY A 92 12.71 -21.33 -18.00
CA GLY A 92 13.48 -22.14 -17.06
C GLY A 92 12.99 -22.01 -15.62
N ALA A 93 12.55 -20.80 -15.23
CA ALA A 93 11.91 -20.59 -13.94
C ALA A 93 10.60 -21.37 -13.79
N LEU A 94 9.74 -21.36 -14.83
CA LEU A 94 8.47 -22.10 -14.82
C LEU A 94 8.68 -23.62 -14.87
N GLU A 95 9.68 -24.11 -15.59
CA GLU A 95 10.05 -25.53 -15.60
C GLU A 95 10.48 -25.98 -14.21
N SER A 96 11.33 -25.19 -13.53
CA SER A 96 11.79 -25.46 -12.16
C SER A 96 10.66 -25.54 -11.13
N VAL A 97 9.50 -24.88 -11.39
CA VAL A 97 8.32 -24.99 -10.53
C VAL A 97 7.81 -26.42 -10.44
N LEU A 98 7.91 -27.20 -11.51
CA LEU A 98 7.42 -28.57 -11.56
C LEU A 98 8.24 -29.53 -10.69
N ASP A 99 9.52 -29.20 -10.45
CA ASP A 99 10.44 -30.02 -9.67
C ASP A 99 10.36 -29.73 -8.16
N LEU A 100 9.54 -28.75 -7.75
CA LEU A 100 9.29 -28.47 -6.33
C LEU A 100 8.49 -29.60 -5.67
N GLY A 101 8.72 -29.79 -4.38
CA GLY A 101 8.07 -30.82 -3.56
C GLY A 101 6.62 -30.47 -3.19
N TRP A 102 5.78 -30.25 -4.21
CA TRP A 102 4.38 -29.88 -4.06
C TRP A 102 3.60 -30.88 -3.22
N ASN A 103 2.68 -30.36 -2.42
CA ASN A 103 1.74 -31.22 -1.71
C ASN A 103 0.68 -31.74 -2.70
N HIS A 104 0.53 -33.07 -2.77
CA HIS A 104 -0.47 -33.72 -3.63
C HIS A 104 -1.82 -33.92 -2.94
N HIS A 105 -1.97 -33.56 -1.66
CA HIS A 105 -3.26 -33.65 -0.97
C HIS A 105 -4.31 -32.70 -1.59
N ASN A 106 -5.51 -33.23 -1.83
CA ASN A 106 -6.60 -32.52 -2.50
C ASN A 106 -7.08 -31.27 -1.74
N ASN A 107 -6.80 -31.17 -0.45
CA ASN A 107 -7.17 -30.04 0.40
C ASN A 107 -6.17 -28.87 0.37
N SER A 108 -5.14 -28.92 -0.48
CA SER A 108 -4.18 -27.82 -0.62
C SER A 108 -4.63 -26.82 -1.69
N VAL A 109 -4.43 -25.53 -1.41
CA VAL A 109 -4.48 -24.45 -2.42
C VAL A 109 -3.05 -24.15 -2.83
N LYS A 110 -2.79 -24.03 -4.14
CA LYS A 110 -1.43 -23.86 -4.67
C LYS A 110 -1.36 -22.57 -5.45
N PHE A 111 -0.38 -21.73 -5.11
CA PHE A 111 -0.17 -20.46 -5.77
C PHE A 111 1.22 -20.44 -6.41
N LEU A 112 1.28 -20.02 -7.66
CA LEU A 112 2.49 -19.57 -8.32
C LEU A 112 2.44 -18.05 -8.39
N ILE A 113 3.38 -17.37 -7.74
CA ILE A 113 3.52 -15.92 -7.81
C ILE A 113 4.85 -15.65 -8.48
N LEU A 114 4.81 -14.96 -9.61
CA LEU A 114 5.97 -14.58 -10.40
C LEU A 114 6.18 -13.07 -10.31
N PHE A 115 7.40 -12.62 -10.02
CA PHE A 115 7.80 -11.22 -9.95
C PHE A 115 8.83 -10.93 -11.05
N THR A 116 8.58 -9.94 -11.90
CA THR A 116 9.48 -9.58 -13.02
C THR A 116 9.37 -8.11 -13.40
N ASP A 117 10.43 -7.50 -13.91
CA ASP A 117 10.37 -6.23 -14.66
C ASP A 117 10.59 -6.40 -16.17
N ALA A 118 10.89 -7.62 -16.60
CA ALA A 118 11.29 -7.98 -17.96
C ALA A 118 10.38 -9.05 -18.61
N PRO A 119 10.29 -9.05 -19.95
CA PRO A 119 9.53 -10.05 -20.71
C PRO A 119 10.28 -11.39 -20.81
N ALA A 120 9.61 -12.42 -21.35
CA ALA A 120 10.26 -13.69 -21.67
C ALA A 120 10.94 -13.63 -23.03
N HIS A 121 12.05 -14.36 -23.20
CA HIS A 121 12.65 -14.55 -24.51
C HIS A 121 11.69 -15.18 -25.53
N GLY A 122 11.90 -14.84 -26.80
CA GLY A 122 11.17 -15.38 -27.93
C GLY A 122 10.23 -14.35 -28.59
N LYS A 123 10.23 -14.32 -29.92
CA LYS A 123 9.45 -13.37 -30.77
C LYS A 123 7.95 -13.35 -30.53
N ASN A 124 7.41 -14.39 -29.87
CA ASN A 124 5.98 -14.46 -29.52
C ASN A 124 5.68 -13.85 -28.14
N TYR A 125 6.71 -13.49 -27.37
CA TYR A 125 6.60 -13.04 -25.98
C TYR A 125 7.21 -11.66 -25.75
N ASN A 126 8.02 -11.17 -26.69
CA ASN A 126 8.57 -9.83 -26.67
C ASN A 126 8.90 -9.31 -28.07
N SER A 127 9.00 -7.98 -28.18
CA SER A 127 9.42 -7.24 -29.37
C SER A 127 10.76 -6.54 -29.16
N CYS A 128 11.60 -7.05 -28.24
CA CYS A 128 12.91 -6.48 -27.97
C CYS A 128 13.83 -6.74 -29.18
N PRO A 129 14.40 -5.68 -29.81
CA PRO A 129 15.31 -5.86 -30.94
C PRO A 129 16.59 -6.61 -30.58
N ASP A 130 17.00 -6.51 -29.32
CA ASP A 130 18.25 -7.05 -28.79
C ASP A 130 18.06 -8.42 -28.09
N ASP A 131 16.90 -9.08 -28.26
CA ASP A 131 16.65 -10.42 -27.72
C ASP A 131 17.66 -11.43 -28.30
N LYS A 132 18.52 -11.98 -27.44
CA LYS A 132 19.56 -12.95 -27.83
C LYS A 132 19.02 -14.35 -28.05
N PHE A 133 17.80 -14.64 -27.58
CA PHE A 133 17.14 -15.93 -27.71
C PHE A 133 15.75 -15.83 -28.37
N PRO A 134 15.65 -15.21 -29.56
CA PRO A 134 14.37 -14.79 -30.14
C PRO A 134 13.56 -15.95 -30.72
N ASP A 135 14.16 -17.15 -30.84
CA ASP A 135 13.48 -18.37 -31.29
C ASP A 135 13.01 -19.25 -30.13
N LYS A 136 13.15 -18.80 -28.87
CA LYS A 136 12.61 -19.52 -27.72
C LYS A 136 11.09 -19.62 -27.77
N LYS A 137 10.59 -20.77 -27.34
CA LYS A 137 9.18 -21.13 -27.32
C LYS A 137 8.79 -21.50 -25.90
N ALA A 138 7.57 -21.15 -25.51
CA ALA A 138 7.03 -21.59 -24.25
C ALA A 138 7.00 -23.12 -24.15
N PRO A 139 7.29 -23.68 -22.96
CA PRO A 139 7.12 -25.09 -22.71
C PRO A 139 5.63 -25.36 -22.47
N LEU A 140 4.86 -25.60 -23.54
CA LEU A 140 3.39 -25.80 -23.47
C LEU A 140 2.97 -26.89 -22.46
N GLU A 141 3.77 -27.95 -22.34
CA GLU A 141 3.55 -29.02 -21.36
C GLU A 141 3.61 -28.53 -19.90
N VAL A 142 4.37 -27.47 -19.60
CA VAL A 142 4.44 -26.89 -18.26
C VAL A 142 3.10 -26.26 -17.88
N PHE A 143 2.49 -25.48 -18.78
CA PHE A 143 1.18 -24.87 -18.53
C PHE A 143 0.07 -25.90 -18.39
N LYS A 144 0.13 -26.98 -19.18
CA LYS A 144 -0.79 -28.11 -19.04
C LYS A 144 -0.68 -28.74 -17.65
N LYS A 145 0.56 -29.03 -17.20
CA LYS A 145 0.80 -29.55 -15.84
C LYS A 145 0.35 -28.59 -14.75
N PHE A 146 0.52 -27.27 -14.93
CA PHE A 146 0.02 -26.30 -13.97
C PHE A 146 -1.51 -26.35 -13.81
N ASN A 147 -2.24 -26.54 -14.91
CA ASN A 147 -3.70 -26.71 -14.89
C ASN A 147 -4.10 -28.01 -14.17
N GLU A 148 -3.40 -29.12 -14.45
CA GLU A 148 -3.60 -30.41 -13.77
C GLU A 148 -3.33 -30.30 -12.25
N MET A 149 -2.32 -29.52 -11.87
CA MET A 149 -2.00 -29.24 -10.47
C MET A 149 -2.98 -28.29 -9.79
N LYS A 150 -3.87 -27.65 -10.56
CA LYS A 150 -4.80 -26.59 -10.13
C LYS A 150 -4.07 -25.41 -9.49
N LEU A 151 -2.99 -24.95 -10.13
CA LEU A 151 -2.22 -23.81 -9.66
C LEU A 151 -2.96 -22.49 -9.91
N GLU A 152 -2.95 -21.59 -8.95
CA GLU A 152 -3.33 -20.21 -9.22
C GLU A 152 -2.10 -19.40 -9.57
N PHE A 153 -2.04 -18.93 -10.81
CA PHE A 153 -0.89 -18.22 -11.34
C PHE A 153 -1.13 -16.71 -11.29
N LEU A 154 -0.37 -16.02 -10.45
CA LEU A 154 -0.27 -14.56 -10.40
C LEU A 154 1.02 -14.09 -11.10
N PHE A 155 0.86 -13.33 -12.17
CA PHE A 155 1.95 -12.67 -12.89
C PHE A 155 2.09 -11.23 -12.40
N CYS A 156 3.11 -10.96 -11.60
CA CYS A 156 3.32 -9.65 -10.98
C CYS A 156 4.45 -8.90 -11.70
N THR A 157 4.10 -7.85 -12.43
CA THR A 157 5.05 -7.08 -13.27
C THR A 157 5.34 -5.70 -12.71
N PHE A 158 6.60 -5.24 -12.76
CA PHE A 158 7.01 -3.86 -12.47
C PHE A 158 7.05 -2.95 -13.71
N ASP A 159 6.84 -3.53 -14.90
CA ASP A 159 6.82 -2.83 -16.19
C ASP A 159 5.82 -3.48 -17.15
N ASN A 160 4.57 -3.03 -17.09
CA ASN A 160 3.51 -3.56 -17.96
C ASN A 160 3.69 -3.24 -19.45
N VAL A 161 4.58 -2.30 -19.80
CA VAL A 161 4.86 -1.97 -21.20
C VAL A 161 5.82 -3.01 -21.76
N GLN A 162 6.92 -3.27 -21.06
CA GLN A 162 7.91 -4.27 -21.50
C GLN A 162 7.33 -5.69 -21.44
N THR A 163 6.58 -6.04 -20.40
CA THR A 163 6.04 -7.40 -20.23
C THR A 163 4.74 -7.65 -20.98
N LYS A 164 4.24 -6.68 -21.77
CA LYS A 164 2.90 -6.72 -22.36
C LYS A 164 2.65 -7.97 -23.19
N GLU A 165 3.57 -8.29 -24.10
CA GLU A 165 3.43 -9.42 -25.03
C GLU A 165 3.52 -10.76 -24.30
N THR A 166 4.42 -10.87 -23.33
CA THR A 166 4.51 -12.05 -22.46
C THR A 166 3.19 -12.28 -21.72
N ILE A 167 2.60 -11.23 -21.15
CA ILE A 167 1.31 -11.31 -20.44
C ILE A 167 0.20 -11.77 -21.40
N ILE A 168 0.09 -11.17 -22.59
CA ILE A 168 -0.92 -11.53 -23.59
C ILE A 168 -0.76 -13.01 -23.98
N SER A 169 0.46 -13.43 -24.29
CA SER A 169 0.76 -14.79 -24.71
C SER A 169 0.49 -15.81 -23.59
N PHE A 170 0.88 -15.54 -22.35
CA PHE A 170 0.64 -16.44 -21.20
C PHE A 170 -0.84 -16.53 -20.84
N SER A 171 -1.60 -15.44 -20.99
CA SER A 171 -3.04 -15.40 -20.72
C SER A 171 -3.88 -16.01 -21.84
N SER A 172 -3.26 -16.41 -22.96
CA SER A 172 -4.00 -17.02 -24.08
C SER A 172 -4.62 -18.37 -23.69
N PRO A 173 -5.73 -18.78 -24.33
CA PRO A 173 -6.36 -20.08 -24.06
C PRO A 173 -5.44 -21.29 -24.21
N ASN A 174 -4.42 -21.18 -25.06
CA ASN A 174 -3.46 -22.26 -25.33
C ASN A 174 -2.36 -22.38 -24.26
N HIS A 175 -2.26 -21.43 -23.34
CA HIS A 175 -1.31 -21.44 -22.23
C HIS A 175 -2.07 -21.49 -20.89
N TYR A 176 -2.22 -20.36 -20.20
CA TYR A 176 -2.83 -20.30 -18.87
C TYR A 176 -3.93 -19.23 -18.80
N ALA A 177 -5.11 -19.58 -19.33
CA ALA A 177 -6.25 -18.65 -19.43
C ALA A 177 -6.66 -18.00 -18.10
N ASN A 178 -6.46 -18.69 -16.97
CA ASN A 178 -6.84 -18.21 -15.64
C ASN A 178 -5.71 -17.45 -14.93
N MET A 179 -4.64 -17.07 -15.63
CA MET A 179 -3.56 -16.25 -15.07
C MET A 179 -4.08 -14.88 -14.67
N LYS A 180 -3.78 -14.45 -13.44
CA LYS A 180 -4.13 -13.13 -12.92
C LYS A 180 -2.90 -12.23 -13.05
N THR A 181 -3.04 -11.10 -13.74
CA THR A 181 -1.95 -10.12 -13.88
C THR A 181 -2.07 -9.04 -12.80
N VAL A 182 -0.96 -8.73 -12.13
CA VAL A 182 -0.85 -7.66 -11.15
C VAL A 182 0.26 -6.71 -11.58
N LEU A 183 -0.09 -5.42 -11.77
CA LEU A 183 0.92 -4.38 -11.95
C LEU A 183 1.43 -3.94 -10.57
N LEU A 184 2.69 -4.25 -10.29
CA LEU A 184 3.43 -3.77 -9.13
C LEU A 184 3.93 -2.37 -9.44
N THR A 185 3.26 -1.36 -8.88
CA THR A 185 3.63 0.03 -9.14
C THR A 185 4.98 0.34 -8.50
N ARG A 186 5.84 1.06 -9.25
CA ARG A 186 7.21 1.46 -8.87
C ARG A 186 7.30 2.41 -7.66
N THR A 187 6.21 2.63 -6.94
CA THR A 187 6.21 3.41 -5.72
C THR A 187 6.28 2.46 -4.52
N PRO A 188 7.36 2.48 -3.71
CA PRO A 188 7.18 2.18 -2.30
C PRO A 188 6.15 3.23 -1.86
N PRO A 189 5.48 3.14 -0.70
CA PRO A 189 4.94 4.37 -0.16
C PRO A 189 6.12 5.32 -0.06
N ARG A 190 6.22 6.29 -0.99
CA ARG A 190 7.16 7.39 -0.90
C ARG A 190 6.97 7.90 0.51
N PRO A 191 8.02 7.96 1.35
CA PRO A 191 7.86 8.28 2.76
C PRO A 191 6.88 9.44 2.90
N GLN A 192 5.84 9.25 3.70
CA GLN A 192 4.75 10.21 3.73
C GLN A 192 5.14 11.36 4.63
N HIS A 193 4.77 12.56 4.22
CA HIS A 193 4.80 13.71 5.10
C HIS A 193 3.37 14.01 5.53
N PHE A 194 3.01 13.54 6.72
CA PHE A 194 1.69 13.81 7.30
C PHE A 194 1.65 15.21 7.87
N ILE A 195 0.78 16.05 7.32
CA ILE A 195 0.57 17.43 7.74
C ILE A 195 -0.78 17.48 8.46
N PHE A 196 -0.75 17.40 9.78
CA PHE A 196 -1.95 17.51 10.61
C PHE A 196 -2.33 18.99 10.75
N VAL A 197 -3.57 19.31 10.39
CA VAL A 197 -4.16 20.66 10.54
C VAL A 197 -5.38 20.50 11.45
N LEU A 198 -5.19 20.80 12.73
CA LEU A 198 -6.11 20.42 13.80
C LEU A 198 -6.82 21.64 14.40
N ASP A 199 -8.15 21.63 14.40
CA ASP A 199 -8.94 22.68 15.03
C ASP A 199 -8.75 22.70 16.55
N GLN A 200 -8.44 23.87 17.07
CA GLN A 200 -8.26 24.17 18.50
C GLN A 200 -9.26 25.26 18.96
N SER A 201 -10.39 25.40 18.28
CA SER A 201 -11.48 26.29 18.64
C SER A 201 -12.05 26.00 20.03
N SER A 202 -12.81 26.95 20.59
CA SER A 202 -13.36 26.80 21.94
C SER A 202 -14.33 25.61 22.10
N SER A 203 -14.96 25.15 21.00
CA SER A 203 -15.86 23.98 20.99
C SER A 203 -15.11 22.67 21.15
N MET A 204 -13.80 22.64 20.87
CA MET A 204 -12.95 21.47 21.06
C MET A 204 -12.51 21.26 22.50
N LYS A 205 -12.82 22.18 23.44
CA LYS A 205 -12.42 22.07 24.86
C LYS A 205 -12.91 20.78 25.53
N GLY A 206 -12.16 20.35 26.55
CA GLY A 206 -12.52 19.21 27.40
C GLY A 206 -12.37 17.88 26.68
N GLU A 207 -13.41 17.05 26.75
CA GLU A 207 -13.39 15.68 26.27
C GLU A 207 -13.05 15.57 24.77
N ARG A 208 -13.57 16.47 23.93
CA ARG A 208 -13.31 16.51 22.48
C ARG A 208 -11.81 16.62 22.16
N TRP A 209 -11.08 17.49 22.86
CA TRP A 209 -9.63 17.65 22.72
C TRP A 209 -8.88 16.40 23.17
N GLU A 210 -9.30 15.79 24.29
CA GLU A 210 -8.69 14.56 24.77
C GLU A 210 -8.85 13.40 23.78
N TYR A 211 -10.02 13.27 23.14
CA TYR A 211 -10.23 12.27 22.09
C TYR A 211 -9.46 12.57 20.81
N LEU A 212 -9.34 13.84 20.40
CA LEU A 212 -8.47 14.21 19.29
C LEU A 212 -7.01 13.79 19.55
N LYS A 213 -6.48 14.06 20.75
CA LYS A 213 -5.13 13.63 21.13
C LYS A 213 -4.99 12.11 21.08
N ARG A 214 -6.02 11.36 21.50
CA ARG A 214 -6.04 9.89 21.40
C ARG A 214 -6.07 9.40 19.95
N ALA A 215 -6.88 10.01 19.09
CA ALA A 215 -6.96 9.68 17.67
C ALA A 215 -5.65 9.99 16.92
N TYR A 216 -5.03 11.14 17.24
CA TYR A 216 -3.69 11.46 16.76
C TYR A 216 -2.66 10.41 17.20
N LYS A 217 -2.63 10.06 18.49
CA LYS A 217 -1.71 9.02 18.99
C LYS A 217 -1.97 7.65 18.36
N SER A 218 -3.24 7.27 18.17
CA SER A 218 -3.58 5.99 17.52
C SER A 218 -3.10 5.96 16.08
N PHE A 219 -3.17 7.08 15.35
CA PHE A 219 -2.59 7.22 14.02
C PHE A 219 -1.07 7.00 14.05
N ILE A 220 -0.34 7.71 14.91
CA ILE A 220 1.12 7.60 14.99
C ILE A 220 1.53 6.16 15.33
N LEU A 221 0.88 5.55 16.32
CA LEU A 221 1.14 4.16 16.72
C LEU A 221 0.83 3.17 15.60
N GLN A 222 -0.26 3.39 14.85
CA GLN A 222 -0.61 2.56 13.70
C GLN A 222 0.47 2.67 12.61
N ARG A 223 0.88 3.89 12.24
CA ARG A 223 1.95 4.11 11.26
C ARG A 223 3.30 3.55 11.68
N GLN A 224 3.62 3.58 12.98
CA GLN A 224 4.86 2.98 13.51
C GLN A 224 4.84 1.45 13.37
N LYS A 225 3.69 0.80 13.64
CA LYS A 225 3.51 -0.64 13.39
C LYS A 225 3.63 -0.99 11.92
N ASP A 226 3.12 -0.11 11.05
CA ASP A 226 3.07 -0.29 9.61
C ASP A 226 4.39 0.13 8.90
N GLN A 227 5.52 0.13 9.62
CA GLN A 227 6.86 0.46 9.13
C GLN A 227 7.01 1.85 8.47
N GLY A 228 6.18 2.83 8.85
CA GLY A 228 6.29 4.25 8.46
C GLY A 228 7.51 4.99 9.03
N LEU A 229 8.62 4.30 9.31
CA LEU A 229 9.78 4.84 10.02
C LEU A 229 10.49 5.98 9.28
N LYS A 230 10.34 6.03 7.95
CA LYS A 230 10.83 7.14 7.13
C LYS A 230 9.85 8.29 7.03
N ASP A 231 8.61 8.14 7.50
CA ASP A 231 7.61 9.19 7.44
C ASP A 231 8.02 10.40 8.28
N ARG A 232 7.47 11.54 7.90
CA ARG A 232 7.64 12.82 8.57
C ARG A 232 6.29 13.34 9.02
N VAL A 233 6.29 14.10 10.09
CA VAL A 233 5.09 14.68 10.68
C VAL A 233 5.29 16.17 10.85
N THR A 234 4.30 16.94 10.39
CA THR A 234 4.10 18.34 10.74
C THR A 234 2.76 18.45 11.44
N VAL A 235 2.72 19.21 12.54
CA VAL A 235 1.48 19.47 13.28
C VAL A 235 1.25 20.96 13.33
N ILE A 236 0.09 21.36 12.84
CA ILE A 236 -0.44 22.72 12.84
C ILE A 236 -1.73 22.68 13.64
N THR A 237 -1.85 23.53 14.65
CA THR A 237 -3.13 23.80 15.30
C THR A 237 -3.64 25.16 14.87
N PHE A 238 -4.95 25.38 14.86
CA PHE A 238 -5.49 26.68 14.45
C PHE A 238 -6.74 27.07 15.24
N THR A 239 -6.96 28.38 15.29
CA THR A 239 -8.23 29.00 15.70
C THR A 239 -8.61 30.01 14.61
N THR A 240 -8.24 31.28 14.79
CA THR A 240 -8.27 32.32 13.75
C THR A 240 -6.94 32.41 13.00
N THR A 241 -5.85 31.97 13.64
CA THR A 241 -4.47 31.98 13.09
C THR A 241 -3.83 30.61 13.32
N PRO A 242 -3.09 30.06 12.34
CA PRO A 242 -2.39 28.80 12.51
C PRO A 242 -1.13 28.95 13.34
N ILE A 243 -0.84 27.93 14.16
CA ILE A 243 0.38 27.78 14.93
C ILE A 243 1.03 26.47 14.52
N VAL A 244 2.27 26.52 14.05
CA VAL A 244 3.04 25.31 13.74
C VAL A 244 3.66 24.79 15.04
N VAL A 245 3.10 23.70 15.58
CA VAL A 245 3.55 23.08 16.82
C VAL A 245 4.88 22.36 16.60
N ARG A 246 4.99 21.61 15.51
CA ARG A 246 6.22 20.95 15.05
C ARG A 246 6.20 20.92 13.53
N GLU A 247 7.35 21.13 12.90
CA GLU A 247 7.52 21.06 11.45
C GLU A 247 8.53 19.96 11.12
N TYR A 248 8.14 19.05 10.21
CA TYR A 248 8.99 18.06 9.57
C TYR A 248 9.84 17.19 10.51
N ILE A 249 9.21 16.65 11.56
CA ILE A 249 9.90 15.74 12.50
C ILE A 249 9.75 14.28 12.09
N PRO A 250 10.64 13.37 12.49
CA PRO A 250 10.45 11.92 12.32
C PRO A 250 9.17 11.42 13.01
N LEU A 251 8.46 10.47 12.40
CA LEU A 251 7.27 9.82 12.98
C LEU A 251 7.56 9.22 14.37
N SER A 252 8.77 8.72 14.62
CA SER A 252 9.19 8.18 15.93
C SER A 252 9.16 9.23 17.04
N SER A 253 9.37 10.51 16.71
CA SER A 253 9.34 11.64 17.66
C SER A 253 7.96 12.27 17.81
N ALA A 254 6.95 11.77 17.08
CA ALA A 254 5.64 12.39 17.00
C ALA A 254 4.67 11.99 18.14
N LEU A 255 4.94 10.90 18.86
CA LEU A 255 4.05 10.38 19.91
C LEU A 255 3.97 11.30 21.14
N ASP A 256 5.11 11.91 21.47
CA ASP A 256 5.31 12.72 22.67
C ASP A 256 5.29 14.22 22.39
N ILE A 257 4.81 14.65 21.21
CA ILE A 257 4.62 16.07 20.96
C ILE A 257 3.63 16.58 22.00
N PRO A 258 3.99 17.59 22.81
CA PRO A 258 3.05 18.25 23.69
C PRO A 258 2.03 18.99 22.83
N LEU A 259 0.93 18.32 22.50
CA LEU A 259 -0.34 18.95 22.16
C LEU A 259 -0.90 19.56 23.46
N GLU A 260 -0.11 20.43 24.08
CA GLU A 260 -0.49 21.15 25.27
C GLU A 260 -1.66 22.08 24.92
N GLN A 261 -2.59 22.23 25.85
CA GLN A 261 -3.47 23.38 25.80
C GLN A 261 -2.59 24.60 26.09
N PRO A 262 -2.39 25.55 25.15
CA PRO A 262 -1.70 26.78 25.46
C PRO A 262 -2.56 27.54 26.47
N SER A 263 -2.01 27.82 27.63
CA SER A 263 -2.65 28.59 28.68
C SER A 263 -2.77 30.07 28.27
N ALA A 264 -3.78 30.74 28.86
CA ALA A 264 -4.11 32.17 28.79
C ALA A 264 -4.52 32.81 27.45
N SER A 265 -4.20 32.23 26.27
CA SER A 265 -4.49 32.84 24.96
C SER A 265 -5.75 32.32 24.25
N TRP A 266 -6.48 31.38 24.86
CA TRP A 266 -7.73 30.87 24.31
C TRP A 266 -8.82 31.94 24.46
N SER A 267 -8.82 32.91 23.54
CA SER A 267 -9.85 33.93 23.53
C SER A 267 -11.21 33.24 23.49
N PRO A 268 -12.13 33.50 24.43
CA PRO A 268 -13.48 32.91 24.45
C PRO A 268 -14.31 33.29 23.20
N PHE A 269 -13.73 34.07 22.28
CA PHE A 269 -14.31 34.56 21.04
C PHE A 269 -13.52 34.15 19.77
N GLY A 270 -12.55 33.24 19.88
CA GLY A 270 -11.76 32.79 18.73
C GLY A 270 -12.58 31.95 17.76
N GLY A 271 -13.04 32.55 16.67
CA GLY A 271 -13.72 31.84 15.59
C GLY A 271 -12.78 30.89 14.84
N THR A 272 -13.37 29.95 14.11
CA THR A 272 -12.66 28.97 13.27
C THR A 272 -12.44 29.55 11.88
N LYS A 273 -11.20 29.92 11.51
CA LYS A 273 -10.86 30.37 10.15
C LYS A 273 -10.00 29.35 9.44
N PHE A 274 -10.50 28.84 8.33
CA PHE A 274 -9.83 27.76 7.59
C PHE A 274 -8.72 28.28 6.68
N ASP A 275 -8.96 29.38 5.97
CA ASP A 275 -8.06 29.87 4.92
C ASP A 275 -6.64 30.16 5.41
N PRO A 276 -6.42 30.81 6.59
CA PRO A 276 -5.06 31.02 7.10
C PRO A 276 -4.34 29.69 7.37
N ALA A 277 -5.06 28.69 7.89
CA ALA A 277 -4.50 27.39 8.21
C ALA A 277 -4.12 26.60 6.95
N ILE A 278 -5.00 26.60 5.94
CA ILE A 278 -4.73 25.97 4.65
C ILE A 278 -3.58 26.69 3.94
N ASN A 279 -3.55 28.02 3.90
CA ASN A 279 -2.45 28.77 3.26
C ASN A 279 -1.07 28.48 3.86
N ARG A 280 -1.01 28.12 5.15
CA ARG A 280 0.28 27.81 5.80
C ARG A 280 0.92 26.51 5.29
N ILE A 281 0.15 25.63 4.64
CA ILE A 281 0.63 24.30 4.20
C ILE A 281 1.44 24.38 2.91
N GLU A 282 1.18 25.33 2.01
CA GLU A 282 1.86 25.43 0.71
C GLU A 282 3.39 25.46 0.82
N PRO A 283 4.03 26.33 1.63
CA PRO A 283 5.48 26.31 1.76
C PRO A 283 6.01 25.00 2.37
N ILE A 284 5.19 24.24 3.10
CA ILE A 284 5.56 22.94 3.66
C ILE A 284 5.49 21.85 2.57
N ILE A 285 4.45 21.88 1.73
CA ILE A 285 4.31 21.00 0.57
C ILE A 285 5.49 21.23 -0.37
N ALA A 286 5.73 22.48 -0.79
CA ALA A 286 6.78 22.84 -1.75
C ALA A 286 8.17 22.36 -1.32
N LYS A 287 8.50 22.39 -0.03
CA LYS A 287 9.79 21.91 0.50
C LYS A 287 9.92 20.39 0.54
N THR A 288 8.81 19.66 0.57
CA THR A 288 8.80 18.21 0.85
C THR A 288 8.34 17.36 -0.32
N ILE A 289 7.70 17.96 -1.33
CA ILE A 289 7.16 17.31 -2.52
C ILE A 289 8.20 16.58 -3.37
N ASP A 290 9.49 16.82 -3.18
CA ASP A 290 10.58 16.12 -3.89
C ASP A 290 11.09 14.89 -3.11
N THR A 291 10.90 14.85 -1.79
CA THR A 291 11.41 13.78 -0.93
C THR A 291 10.31 12.88 -0.37
N HIS A 292 9.12 13.43 -0.14
CA HIS A 292 8.00 12.78 0.55
C HIS A 292 6.69 12.98 -0.22
N LEU A 293 5.72 12.09 0.02
CA LEU A 293 4.35 12.31 -0.44
C LEU A 293 3.62 13.16 0.62
N PRO A 294 3.24 14.41 0.33
CA PRO A 294 2.54 15.22 1.32
C PRO A 294 1.08 14.77 1.42
N VAL A 295 0.68 14.44 2.65
CA VAL A 295 -0.67 14.01 3.01
C VAL A 295 -1.21 14.95 4.08
N MET A 296 -2.18 15.80 3.74
CA MET A 296 -2.83 16.67 4.71
C MET A 296 -3.98 15.91 5.42
N ILE A 297 -4.03 16.02 6.74
CA ILE A 297 -5.16 15.56 7.55
C ILE A 297 -5.74 16.79 8.24
N PHE A 298 -6.84 17.30 7.69
CA PHE A 298 -7.55 18.45 8.23
C PHE A 298 -8.72 17.97 9.08
N MET A 299 -8.87 18.51 10.30
CA MET A 299 -9.95 18.14 11.20
C MET A 299 -10.57 19.39 11.83
N SER A 300 -11.90 19.49 11.77
CA SER A 300 -12.69 20.59 12.37
C SER A 300 -14.04 20.12 12.89
N ASP A 301 -14.51 20.72 13.99
CA ASP A 301 -15.89 20.58 14.51
C ASP A 301 -16.80 21.77 14.15
N GLY A 302 -16.23 22.78 13.47
CA GLY A 302 -16.90 24.00 13.06
C GLY A 302 -16.93 24.20 11.54
N GLY A 303 -17.34 25.40 11.13
CA GLY A 303 -17.35 25.83 9.74
C GLY A 303 -17.03 27.32 9.63
N ASP A 304 -16.32 27.68 8.57
CA ASP A 304 -15.98 29.05 8.21
C ASP A 304 -16.83 29.48 7.01
N LYS A 305 -17.86 30.29 7.26
CA LYS A 305 -18.82 30.72 6.22
C LYS A 305 -18.19 31.54 5.09
N SER A 306 -17.01 32.10 5.32
CA SER A 306 -16.30 32.97 4.37
C SER A 306 -15.10 32.29 3.73
N SER A 307 -14.89 31.01 4.01
CA SER A 307 -13.70 30.31 3.59
C SER A 307 -13.70 30.04 2.09
N THR A 308 -12.58 30.37 1.47
CA THR A 308 -12.23 30.04 0.09
C THR A 308 -11.40 28.76 -0.02
N SER A 309 -11.25 28.02 1.10
CA SER A 309 -10.43 26.82 1.20
C SER A 309 -10.68 25.75 0.12
N PRO A 310 -11.92 25.49 -0.36
CA PRO A 310 -12.13 24.59 -1.49
C PRO A 310 -11.36 25.02 -2.74
N ASN A 311 -11.40 26.31 -3.09
CA ASN A 311 -10.67 26.85 -4.25
C ASN A 311 -9.15 26.79 -4.05
N ILE A 312 -8.68 27.03 -2.82
CA ILE A 312 -7.25 26.93 -2.48
C ILE A 312 -6.78 25.48 -2.64
N LEU A 313 -7.54 24.50 -2.16
CA LEU A 313 -7.22 23.07 -2.26
C LEU A 313 -7.24 22.59 -3.72
N THR A 314 -8.21 23.02 -4.53
CA THR A 314 -8.20 22.80 -5.99
C THR A 314 -6.95 23.41 -6.63
N GLY A 315 -6.54 24.60 -6.21
CA GLY A 315 -5.28 25.23 -6.64
C GLY A 315 -4.06 24.36 -6.30
N TYR A 316 -3.97 23.86 -5.06
CA TYR A 316 -2.89 22.97 -4.65
C TYR A 316 -2.88 21.65 -5.40
N LYS A 317 -4.03 21.05 -5.71
CA LYS A 317 -4.11 19.83 -6.53
C LYS A 317 -3.60 20.05 -7.95
N LYS A 318 -3.86 21.22 -8.54
CA LYS A 318 -3.33 21.59 -9.86
C LYS A 318 -1.81 21.79 -9.82
N SER A 319 -1.31 22.48 -8.81
CA SER A 319 0.13 22.78 -8.67
C SER A 319 0.96 21.58 -8.18
N TYR A 320 0.36 20.69 -7.39
CA TYR A 320 1.00 19.52 -6.78
C TYR A 320 0.13 18.27 -7.00
N PRO A 321 0.19 17.63 -8.19
CA PRO A 321 -0.69 16.51 -8.54
C PRO A 321 -0.62 15.31 -7.58
N THR A 322 0.52 15.13 -6.91
CA THR A 322 0.75 14.05 -5.94
C THR A 322 0.34 14.41 -4.51
N PHE A 323 -0.06 15.65 -4.24
CA PHE A 323 -0.58 16.04 -2.91
C PHE A 323 -1.89 15.32 -2.63
N VAL A 324 -2.01 14.70 -1.46
CA VAL A 324 -3.25 14.03 -0.99
C VAL A 324 -3.77 14.76 0.23
N TYR A 325 -5.09 14.82 0.39
CA TYR A 325 -5.66 15.40 1.59
C TYR A 325 -6.96 14.72 2.01
N HIS A 326 -7.15 14.66 3.32
CA HIS A 326 -8.31 14.09 4.00
C HIS A 326 -8.93 15.17 4.90
N ILE A 327 -10.24 15.34 4.80
CA ILE A 327 -11.02 16.29 5.58
C ILE A 327 -11.90 15.50 6.56
N ILE A 328 -11.82 15.80 7.85
CA ILE A 328 -12.56 15.12 8.90
C ILE A 328 -13.51 16.12 9.55
N GLY A 329 -14.81 15.84 9.49
CA GLY A 329 -15.84 16.60 10.20
C GLY A 329 -16.19 15.93 11.52
N PHE A 330 -15.92 16.59 12.65
CA PHE A 330 -16.08 15.99 13.98
C PHE A 330 -17.29 16.54 14.74
N GLY A 331 -18.18 15.67 15.23
CA GLY A 331 -19.27 16.03 16.13
C GLY A 331 -20.28 17.04 15.55
N LEU A 332 -20.45 17.06 14.22
CA LEU A 332 -21.35 17.96 13.51
C LEU A 332 -22.81 17.50 13.60
N ASP A 333 -23.67 18.36 14.15
CA ASP A 333 -25.11 18.08 14.28
C ASP A 333 -25.88 18.52 13.03
N THR A 334 -26.10 17.58 12.12
CA THR A 334 -26.83 17.78 10.85
C THR A 334 -28.34 18.00 11.04
N THR A 335 -28.87 17.89 12.26
CA THR A 335 -30.27 18.28 12.52
C THR A 335 -30.42 19.80 12.54
N THR A 336 -29.36 20.53 12.90
CA THR A 336 -29.33 21.99 12.92
C THR A 336 -28.96 22.57 11.56
N GLU A 337 -29.48 23.76 11.25
CA GLU A 337 -29.09 24.48 10.04
C GLU A 337 -27.60 24.84 10.05
N LYS A 338 -27.04 25.14 11.23
CA LYS A 338 -25.60 25.42 11.40
C LYS A 338 -24.75 24.19 11.09
N GLY A 339 -25.10 23.03 11.63
CA GLY A 339 -24.35 21.80 11.38
C GLY A 339 -24.43 21.36 9.93
N ARG A 340 -25.60 21.42 9.28
CA ARG A 340 -25.72 21.16 7.82
C ARG A 340 -24.82 22.06 6.99
N ARG A 341 -24.79 23.36 7.30
CA ARG A 341 -23.91 24.31 6.62
C ARG A 341 -22.42 23.98 6.81
N ASN A 342 -22.02 23.62 8.03
CA ASN A 342 -20.63 23.22 8.33
C ASN A 342 -20.24 21.92 7.63
N THR A 343 -21.12 20.92 7.63
CA THR A 343 -20.92 19.65 6.93
C THR A 343 -20.73 19.87 5.43
N ALA A 344 -21.61 20.63 4.79
CA ALA A 344 -21.51 20.92 3.36
C ALA A 344 -20.19 21.61 2.99
N MET A 345 -19.70 22.51 3.86
CA MET A 345 -18.40 23.17 3.64
C MET A 345 -17.22 22.19 3.69
N LEU A 346 -17.19 21.30 4.68
CA LEU A 346 -16.12 20.30 4.80
C LEU A 346 -16.20 19.23 3.69
N GLU A 347 -17.42 18.86 3.28
CA GLU A 347 -17.65 18.00 2.12
C GLU A 347 -17.12 18.64 0.83
N GLU A 348 -17.41 19.92 0.59
CA GLU A 348 -16.90 20.63 -0.59
C GLU A 348 -15.38 20.77 -0.55
N MET A 349 -14.78 21.02 0.62
CA MET A 349 -13.31 20.97 0.77
C MET A 349 -12.77 19.59 0.39
N GLY A 350 -13.47 18.52 0.79
CA GLY A 350 -13.10 17.12 0.54
C GLY A 350 -13.32 16.61 -0.88
N LYS A 351 -13.90 17.40 -1.78
CA LYS A 351 -14.36 16.96 -3.12
C LYS A 351 -13.27 16.39 -4.04
N GLU A 352 -12.10 17.02 -4.09
CA GLU A 352 -10.92 16.51 -4.84
C GLU A 352 -9.97 15.67 -3.95
N GLY A 353 -10.35 15.44 -2.69
CA GLY A 353 -9.66 14.61 -1.72
C GLY A 353 -10.60 13.53 -1.18
N LYS A 354 -10.65 13.37 0.14
CA LYS A 354 -11.65 12.54 0.82
C LYS A 354 -12.24 13.27 2.01
N TYR A 355 -13.55 13.14 2.20
CA TYR A 355 -14.25 13.63 3.39
C TYR A 355 -14.68 12.44 4.27
N PHE A 356 -14.45 12.57 5.58
CA PHE A 356 -14.80 11.58 6.59
C PHE A 356 -15.71 12.22 7.64
N PRO A 357 -17.00 11.85 7.70
CA PRO A 357 -17.88 12.25 8.78
C PRO A 357 -17.55 11.45 10.05
N SER A 358 -17.40 12.14 11.17
CA SER A 358 -17.10 11.55 12.48
C SER A 358 -18.08 12.08 13.53
N PRO A 359 -19.29 11.49 13.65
CA PRO A 359 -20.31 12.00 14.55
C PRO A 359 -20.00 11.77 16.03
N THR A 360 -19.15 10.79 16.36
CA THR A 360 -18.82 10.41 17.75
C THR A 360 -17.31 10.36 18.01
N ASN A 361 -16.94 10.40 19.29
CA ASN A 361 -15.57 10.27 19.74
C ASN A 361 -14.90 8.97 19.26
N GLU A 362 -15.64 7.86 19.26
CA GLU A 362 -15.17 6.54 18.82
C GLU A 362 -14.94 6.51 17.30
N SER A 363 -15.85 7.12 16.54
CA SER A 363 -15.71 7.22 15.09
C SER A 363 -14.45 8.00 14.69
N LEU A 364 -14.02 8.98 15.49
CA LEU A 364 -12.83 9.77 15.22
C LEU A 364 -11.56 8.91 15.30
N LEU A 365 -11.48 8.02 16.29
CA LEU A 365 -10.37 7.08 16.42
C LEU A 365 -10.30 6.13 15.21
N LEU A 366 -11.45 5.61 14.77
CA LEU A 366 -11.51 4.72 13.62
C LEU A 366 -11.09 5.42 12.33
N VAL A 367 -11.59 6.65 12.09
CA VAL A 367 -11.21 7.44 10.91
C VAL A 367 -9.70 7.69 10.86
N PHE A 368 -9.08 8.09 11.98
CA PHE A 368 -7.62 8.27 12.02
C PHE A 368 -6.87 6.95 11.79
N GLN A 369 -7.34 5.83 12.32
CA GLN A 369 -6.74 4.51 12.06
C GLN A 369 -6.91 4.08 10.61
N ASP A 370 -8.04 4.37 9.98
CA ASP A 370 -8.32 4.04 8.59
C ASP A 370 -7.43 4.88 7.68
N ILE A 371 -7.30 6.20 7.92
CA ILE A 371 -6.37 7.06 7.17
C ILE A 371 -4.92 6.60 7.35
N ALA A 372 -4.53 6.15 8.56
CA ALA A 372 -3.17 5.64 8.78
C ALA A 372 -2.84 4.39 7.94
N LYS A 373 -3.85 3.53 7.70
CA LYS A 373 -3.76 2.34 6.85
C LYS A 373 -3.92 2.68 5.36
N GLU A 374 -4.69 3.73 5.07
CA GLU A 374 -4.97 4.23 3.73
C GLU A 374 -3.78 5.02 3.19
N ASN A 375 -2.75 4.29 2.75
CA ASN A 375 -1.77 4.67 1.72
C ASN A 375 -0.67 3.59 1.58
N GLN A 376 -0.98 2.33 1.90
CA GLN A 376 -0.10 1.18 1.63
C GLN A 376 -0.54 0.33 0.43
N ALA A 377 -1.63 0.69 -0.22
CA ALA A 377 -2.36 -0.24 -1.06
C ALA A 377 -2.52 0.31 -2.48
N PHE A 378 -1.64 -0.07 -3.39
CA PHE A 378 -2.09 -0.24 -4.77
C PHE A 378 -1.65 -1.57 -5.38
N SER A 379 -0.49 -2.12 -5.00
CA SER A 379 -0.04 -3.43 -5.51
C SER A 379 -0.29 -4.60 -4.55
N THR A 380 0.05 -4.44 -3.25
CA THR A 380 -0.02 -5.54 -2.27
C THR A 380 -1.46 -5.98 -1.98
N SER A 381 -2.42 -5.04 -1.95
CA SER A 381 -3.84 -5.32 -1.70
C SER A 381 -4.47 -6.20 -2.78
N ILE A 382 -3.98 -6.13 -4.02
CA ILE A 382 -4.48 -6.94 -5.13
C ILE A 382 -4.03 -8.39 -4.97
N ILE A 383 -2.73 -8.61 -4.70
CA ILE A 383 -2.20 -9.96 -4.47
C ILE A 383 -2.90 -10.60 -3.25
N GLU A 384 -3.00 -9.84 -2.15
CA GLU A 384 -3.70 -10.31 -0.95
C GLU A 384 -5.16 -10.67 -1.24
N GLY A 385 -5.89 -9.79 -1.92
CA GLY A 385 -7.31 -10.00 -2.24
C GLY A 385 -7.53 -11.24 -3.11
N VAL A 386 -6.64 -11.46 -4.09
CA VAL A 386 -6.66 -12.65 -4.94
C VAL A 386 -6.46 -13.91 -4.12
N ILE A 387 -5.37 -13.98 -3.34
CA ILE A 387 -5.06 -15.16 -2.53
C ILE A 387 -6.15 -15.41 -1.49
N TYR A 388 -6.63 -14.35 -0.82
CA TYR A 388 -7.68 -14.44 0.19
C TYR A 388 -8.96 -15.04 -0.37
N LYS A 389 -9.45 -14.51 -1.50
CA LYS A 389 -10.68 -14.99 -2.14
C LYS A 389 -10.56 -16.47 -2.51
N SER A 390 -9.42 -16.85 -3.08
CA SER A 390 -9.15 -18.24 -3.46
C SER A 390 -9.08 -19.21 -2.28
N LEU A 391 -8.51 -18.77 -1.15
CA LEU A 391 -8.53 -19.53 0.10
C LEU A 391 -9.96 -19.65 0.65
N GLU A 392 -10.74 -18.57 0.63
CA GLU A 392 -12.13 -18.55 1.06
C GLU A 392 -13.00 -19.49 0.23
N ASP A 393 -12.96 -19.40 -1.10
CA ASP A 393 -13.74 -20.24 -2.01
C ASP A 393 -13.42 -21.73 -1.80
N LYS A 394 -12.14 -22.08 -1.59
CA LYS A 394 -11.69 -23.44 -1.27
C LYS A 394 -12.23 -23.92 0.08
N ILE A 395 -12.10 -23.11 1.13
CA ILE A 395 -12.56 -23.48 2.48
C ILE A 395 -14.06 -23.72 2.48
N VAL A 396 -14.83 -22.85 1.81
CA VAL A 396 -16.28 -23.01 1.66
C VAL A 396 -16.61 -24.28 0.88
N THR A 397 -15.85 -24.64 -0.16
CA THR A 397 -16.14 -25.83 -0.97
C THR A 397 -15.79 -27.15 -0.27
N ASP A 398 -14.67 -27.18 0.45
CA ASP A 398 -14.09 -28.43 0.98
C ASP A 398 -14.49 -28.73 2.44
N TYR A 399 -14.96 -27.72 3.20
CA TYR A 399 -15.13 -27.83 4.67
C TYR A 399 -16.42 -27.23 5.25
N LEU A 400 -17.21 -26.50 4.47
CA LEU A 400 -18.52 -25.96 4.87
C LEU A 400 -19.61 -26.52 3.96
#